data_AF-A0A6C2UJT5-F1
#
_entry.id   AF-A0A6C2UJT5-F1
#
_cell.length_a   1.000
_cell.length_b   1.000
_cell.length_c   1.000
_cell.angle_alpha   90.00
_cell.angle_beta   90.00
_cell.angle_gamma   90.00
#
_symmetry.space_group_name_H-M   'P 1'
#
loop_
_entity.id
_entity.type
_entity.pdbx_description
1 polymer ?
#
loop_
_entity_poly.entity_id
_entity_poly.type
_entity_poly.pdbx_seq_one_letter_code
_entity_poly.pdbx_strand_id
1 'polypeptide(L)'
;MAKSKPEVSVHSHGLYDGWDRESKELPNLVKISAEIPAALDVEFGYILRIRNARNSKITFRIEHPPFKDSNGELAPPFEGELYVKTNDFRFFLGDTIWAPLEDKRGEWRLITWLDGAKVADKTLTMI
;
A
#
# COMPACT_ATOMS: atom_id res chain seq x y z
N MET A 1 20.21 -27.86 0.97
CA MET A 1 18.82 -27.58 0.51
C MET A 1 18.78 -26.13 0.05
N ALA A 2 18.53 -25.88 -1.23
CA ALA A 2 18.47 -24.52 -1.75
C ALA A 2 17.20 -23.84 -1.19
N LYS A 3 17.36 -22.76 -0.42
CA LYS A 3 16.21 -21.88 -0.10
C LYS A 3 15.65 -21.41 -1.45
N SER A 4 14.40 -21.76 -1.76
CA SER A 4 13.71 -21.20 -2.91
C SER A 4 13.79 -19.68 -2.83
N LYS A 5 14.15 -19.03 -3.94
CA LYS A 5 14.19 -17.57 -3.98
C LYS A 5 12.78 -17.02 -3.73
N PRO A 6 12.63 -15.96 -2.92
CA PRO A 6 11.34 -15.30 -2.76
C PRO A 6 10.89 -14.75 -4.11
N GLU A 7 9.64 -15.01 -4.46
CA GLU A 7 9.00 -14.51 -5.69
C GLU A 7 7.99 -13.44 -5.28
N VAL A 8 8.16 -12.22 -5.77
CA VAL A 8 7.24 -11.11 -5.51
C VAL A 8 6.68 -10.61 -6.84
N SER A 9 5.37 -10.44 -6.90
CA SER A 9 4.69 -9.93 -8.10
C SER A 9 3.56 -8.99 -7.71
N VAL A 10 3.38 -7.91 -8.46
CA VAL A 10 2.22 -7.03 -8.30
C VAL A 10 1.01 -7.76 -8.87
N HIS A 11 0.02 -8.04 -8.02
CA HIS A 11 -1.22 -8.69 -8.41
C HIS A 11 -2.21 -7.70 -9.04
N SER A 12 -2.32 -6.52 -8.46
CA SER A 12 -3.26 -5.47 -8.87
C SER A 12 -2.86 -4.14 -8.23
N HIS A 13 -3.26 -3.03 -8.83
CA HIS A 13 -3.13 -1.68 -8.26
C HIS A 13 -4.28 -0.79 -8.74
N GLY A 14 -4.70 0.18 -7.95
CA GLY A 14 -5.78 1.11 -8.32
C GLY A 14 -6.78 1.33 -7.20
N LEU A 15 -8.07 1.35 -7.56
CA LEU A 15 -9.18 1.52 -6.65
C LEU A 15 -9.59 0.18 -6.03
N TYR A 16 -9.86 0.23 -4.73
CA TYR A 16 -10.29 -0.90 -3.92
C TYR A 16 -11.59 -0.57 -3.19
N ASP A 17 -12.28 -1.62 -2.74
CA ASP A 17 -13.44 -1.51 -1.83
C ASP A 17 -13.36 -2.56 -0.73
N GLY A 18 -13.93 -2.21 0.43
CA GLY A 18 -14.12 -3.13 1.54
C GLY A 18 -12.84 -3.41 2.32
N TRP A 19 -11.85 -2.49 2.30
CA TRP A 19 -10.72 -2.58 3.21
C TRP A 19 -11.19 -2.34 4.64
N ASP A 20 -11.04 -3.38 5.46
CA ASP A 20 -11.38 -3.33 6.87
C ASP A 20 -10.13 -3.64 7.69
N ARG A 21 -9.73 -2.68 8.53
CA ARG A 21 -8.50 -2.75 9.35
C ARG A 21 -8.54 -3.89 10.38
N GLU A 22 -9.75 -4.31 10.78
CA GLU A 22 -9.98 -5.36 11.76
C GLU A 22 -10.07 -6.75 11.12
N SER A 23 -10.38 -6.80 9.82
CA SER A 23 -10.54 -8.00 9.04
C SER A 23 -9.22 -8.47 8.43
N LYS A 24 -9.12 -9.80 8.29
CA LYS A 24 -8.00 -10.44 7.58
C LYS A 24 -8.22 -10.52 6.07
N GLU A 25 -9.36 -10.02 5.62
CA GLU A 25 -9.78 -10.09 4.23
C GLU A 25 -9.08 -9.00 3.43
N LEU A 26 -8.71 -9.34 2.20
CA LEU A 26 -8.12 -8.36 1.29
C LEU A 26 -9.26 -7.57 0.65
N PRO A 27 -9.06 -6.27 0.39
CA PRO A 27 -10.07 -5.51 -0.29
C PRO A 27 -10.26 -6.00 -1.72
N ASN A 28 -11.45 -5.77 -2.26
CA ASN A 28 -11.79 -6.13 -3.63
C ASN A 28 -11.26 -5.07 -4.59
N LEU A 29 -10.69 -5.50 -5.71
CA LEU A 29 -10.26 -4.58 -6.76
C LEU A 29 -11.49 -4.06 -7.51
N VAL A 30 -11.77 -2.77 -7.39
CA VAL A 30 -12.83 -2.08 -8.13
C VAL A 30 -12.35 -1.78 -9.55
N LYS A 31 -11.18 -1.14 -9.67
CA LYS A 31 -10.66 -0.68 -10.96
C LYS A 31 -9.15 -0.52 -10.94
N ILE A 32 -8.47 -1.10 -11.93
CA ILE A 32 -7.05 -0.86 -12.14
C ILE A 32 -6.86 0.54 -12.72
N SER A 33 -6.21 1.42 -11.96
CA SER A 33 -5.94 2.79 -12.37
C SER A 33 -4.68 3.30 -11.67
N ALA A 34 -4.03 4.29 -12.29
CA ALA A 34 -3.02 5.12 -11.62
C ALA A 34 -3.63 6.44 -11.14
N GLU A 35 -4.72 6.88 -11.77
CA GLU A 35 -5.47 8.08 -11.41
C GLU A 35 -6.65 7.67 -10.52
N ILE A 36 -6.68 8.20 -9.30
CA ILE A 36 -7.66 7.89 -8.27
C ILE A 36 -8.51 9.14 -8.05
N PRO A 37 -9.84 9.07 -8.10
CA PRO A 37 -10.68 10.22 -7.79
C PRO A 37 -10.50 10.59 -6.32
N ALA A 38 -10.17 11.85 -6.05
CA ALA A 38 -10.09 12.41 -4.70
C ALA A 38 -11.51 12.61 -4.14
N ALA A 39 -12.13 11.52 -3.70
CA ALA A 39 -13.43 11.51 -3.03
C ALA A 39 -13.32 10.77 -1.69
N LEU A 40 -14.09 11.21 -0.69
CA LEU A 40 -14.07 10.60 0.64
C LEU A 40 -14.44 9.12 0.53
N ASP A 41 -13.84 8.30 1.39
CA ASP A 41 -14.08 6.85 1.46
C ASP A 41 -13.56 6.06 0.25
N VAL A 42 -12.96 6.71 -0.75
CA VAL A 42 -12.28 6.00 -1.84
C VAL A 42 -11.02 5.35 -1.32
N GLU A 43 -10.91 4.04 -1.50
CA GLU A 43 -9.72 3.27 -1.12
C GLU A 43 -8.83 3.05 -2.35
N PHE A 44 -7.53 3.11 -2.13
CA PHE A 44 -6.54 2.97 -3.19
C PHE A 44 -5.30 2.26 -2.69
N GLY A 45 -4.59 1.61 -3.62
CA GLY A 45 -3.32 0.97 -3.28
C GLY A 45 -2.88 -0.06 -4.30
N TYR A 46 -2.21 -1.10 -3.82
CA TYR A 46 -1.89 -2.29 -4.58
C TYR A 46 -1.86 -3.54 -3.70
N ILE A 47 -2.03 -4.69 -4.36
CA ILE A 47 -1.83 -6.00 -3.76
C ILE A 47 -0.58 -6.63 -4.37
N LEU A 48 0.37 -7.01 -3.52
CA LEU A 48 1.50 -7.86 -3.88
C LEU A 48 1.18 -9.31 -3.53
N ARG A 49 1.59 -10.22 -4.41
CA ARG A 49 1.67 -11.64 -4.13
C ARG A 49 3.12 -12.00 -3.85
N ILE A 50 3.37 -12.50 -2.65
CA ILE A 50 4.68 -12.86 -2.14
C ILE A 50 4.69 -14.37 -1.91
N ARG A 51 5.58 -15.08 -2.59
CA ARG A 51 5.74 -16.53 -2.48
C ARG A 51 7.13 -16.92 -2.00
N ASN A 52 7.22 -18.06 -1.30
CA ASN A 52 8.48 -18.63 -0.81
C ASN A 52 9.29 -17.69 0.09
N ALA A 53 8.64 -16.73 0.75
CA ALA A 53 9.28 -15.72 1.59
C ALA A 53 8.83 -15.79 3.06
N ARG A 54 8.41 -16.96 3.54
CA ARG A 54 7.91 -17.11 4.92
C ARG A 54 8.96 -16.65 5.94
N ASN A 55 8.52 -15.87 6.93
CA ASN A 55 9.36 -15.18 7.93
C ASN A 55 10.24 -14.04 7.38
N SER A 56 10.15 -13.69 6.09
CA SER A 56 10.80 -12.48 5.59
C SER A 56 10.11 -11.24 6.15
N LYS A 57 10.90 -10.21 6.44
CA LYS A 57 10.42 -8.90 6.89
C LYS A 57 9.96 -8.09 5.68
N ILE A 58 8.71 -7.63 5.71
CA ILE A 58 8.17 -6.63 4.80
C ILE A 58 8.27 -5.29 5.52
N THR A 59 8.87 -4.30 4.86
CA THR A 59 8.75 -2.90 5.28
C THR A 59 8.06 -2.12 4.17
N PHE A 60 7.29 -1.11 4.53
CA PHE A 60 6.61 -0.27 3.57
C PHE A 60 6.67 1.20 3.97
N ARG A 61 6.52 2.05 2.96
CA ARG A 61 6.47 3.50 3.08
C ARG A 61 5.45 4.04 2.09
N ILE A 62 4.58 4.92 2.54
CA ILE A 62 3.64 5.66 1.70
C ILE A 62 4.04 7.12 1.81
N GLU A 63 4.62 7.66 0.74
CA GLU A 63 4.81 9.09 0.61
C GLU A 63 3.53 9.68 0.07
N HIS A 64 3.06 10.75 0.72
CA HIS A 64 1.83 11.44 0.37
C HIS A 64 2.14 12.92 0.14
N PRO A 65 1.21 13.67 -0.48
CA PRO A 65 1.33 15.12 -0.61
C PRO A 65 1.56 15.77 0.76
N PRO A 66 2.31 16.89 0.83
CA PRO A 66 2.56 17.57 2.09
C PRO A 66 1.25 18.18 2.61
N PHE A 67 0.70 17.56 3.66
CA PHE A 67 -0.45 18.10 4.39
C PHE A 67 -0.08 18.32 5.85
N LYS A 68 -0.83 19.21 6.50
CA LYS A 68 -0.62 19.51 7.92
C LYS A 68 -1.45 18.58 8.79
N ASP A 69 -0.83 18.08 9.85
CA ASP A 69 -1.54 17.40 10.92
C ASP A 69 -2.31 18.41 11.80
N SER A 70 -3.09 17.93 12.78
CA SER A 70 -3.82 18.73 13.76
C SER A 70 -2.96 19.77 14.50
N ASN A 71 -1.65 19.52 14.64
CA ASN A 71 -0.71 20.49 15.23
C ASN A 71 -0.21 21.56 14.24
N GLY A 72 -0.61 21.52 12.97
CA GLY A 72 -0.14 22.45 11.93
C GLY A 72 1.23 22.12 11.35
N GLU A 73 1.84 21.00 11.78
CA GLU A 73 3.11 20.47 11.29
C GLU A 73 2.90 19.58 10.07
N LEU A 74 3.90 19.46 9.20
CA LEU A 74 3.82 18.55 8.05
C LEU A 74 3.75 17.10 8.55
N ALA A 75 2.74 16.37 8.09
CA ALA A 75 2.59 14.96 8.40
C ALA A 75 3.76 14.16 7.79
N PRO A 76 4.43 13.29 8.56
CA PRO A 76 5.46 12.41 8.04
C PRO A 76 4.85 11.31 7.16
N PRO A 77 5.63 10.72 6.24
CA PRO A 77 5.21 9.56 5.48
C PRO A 77 4.71 8.41 6.37
N PHE A 78 3.77 7.61 5.87
CA PHE A 78 3.31 6.43 6.59
C PHE A 78 4.29 5.30 6.43
N GLU A 79 4.83 4.78 7.53
CA GLU A 79 5.82 3.71 7.54
C GLU A 79 5.36 2.57 8.43
N GLY A 80 5.73 1.34 8.08
CA GLY A 80 5.40 0.18 8.88
C GLY A 80 6.16 -1.07 8.49
N GLU A 81 6.07 -2.07 9.36
CA GLU A 81 6.71 -3.37 9.16
C GLU A 81 5.81 -4.53 9.56
N LEU A 82 5.94 -5.64 8.83
CA LEU A 82 5.25 -6.89 9.13
C LEU A 82 6.07 -8.08 8.63
N TYR A 83 5.68 -9.29 9.04
CA TYR A 83 6.35 -10.51 8.63
C TYR A 83 5.43 -11.36 7.76
N VAL A 84 6.00 -11.98 6.72
CA VAL A 84 5.29 -12.93 5.86
C VAL A 84 4.91 -14.17 6.67
N LYS A 85 3.60 -14.37 6.87
CA LYS A 85 3.07 -15.45 7.72
C LYS A 85 2.98 -16.80 7.01
N THR A 86 2.75 -16.81 5.70
CA THR A 86 2.47 -18.00 4.88
C THR A 86 3.37 -18.07 3.63
N ASN A 87 3.47 -19.25 3.02
CA ASN A 87 4.28 -19.42 1.80
C ASN A 87 3.66 -18.77 0.55
N ASP A 88 2.34 -18.61 0.49
CA ASP A 88 1.64 -17.74 -0.46
C ASP A 88 0.97 -16.67 0.40
N PHE A 89 1.53 -15.46 0.38
CA PHE A 89 1.09 -14.34 1.19
C PHE A 89 0.70 -13.20 0.27
N ARG A 90 -0.44 -12.59 0.55
CA ARG A 90 -0.92 -11.43 -0.18
C ARG A 90 -0.82 -10.24 0.74
N PHE A 91 -0.11 -9.22 0.27
CA PHE A 91 0.12 -8.00 1.02
C PHE A 91 -0.56 -6.85 0.31
N PHE A 92 -1.51 -6.21 0.98
CA PHE A 92 -2.11 -4.97 0.52
C PHE A 92 -1.36 -3.79 1.13
N LEU A 93 -0.93 -2.86 0.29
CA LEU A 93 -0.46 -1.55 0.71
C LEU A 93 -1.34 -0.50 0.07
N GLY A 94 -1.95 0.35 0.88
CA GLY A 94 -2.92 1.32 0.45
C GLY A 94 -3.40 2.16 1.61
N ASP A 95 -4.26 3.12 1.29
CA ASP A 95 -4.97 3.94 2.25
C ASP A 95 -6.37 4.26 1.74
N THR A 96 -7.19 4.86 2.59
CA THR A 96 -8.50 5.40 2.24
C THR A 96 -8.36 6.91 2.05
N ILE A 97 -9.26 7.59 1.37
CA ILE A 97 -9.23 9.06 1.27
C ILE A 97 -10.10 9.65 2.39
N TRP A 98 -9.52 10.54 3.20
CA TRP A 98 -10.20 11.23 4.31
C TRP A 98 -10.15 12.75 4.18
N ALA A 99 -10.98 13.42 4.98
CA ALA A 99 -11.04 14.88 5.00
C ALA A 99 -9.81 15.49 5.69
N PRO A 100 -9.34 16.68 5.26
CA PRO A 100 -9.83 17.45 4.11
C PRO A 100 -9.30 16.90 2.77
N LEU A 101 -10.17 16.84 1.76
CA LEU A 101 -9.85 16.28 0.43
C LEU A 101 -8.75 17.04 -0.31
N GLU A 102 -8.72 18.37 -0.15
CA GLU A 102 -7.79 19.25 -0.86
C GLU A 102 -6.33 18.89 -0.55
N ASP A 103 -6.05 18.55 0.70
CA ASP A 103 -4.73 18.13 1.19
C ASP A 103 -4.29 16.74 0.70
N LYS A 104 -5.23 15.95 0.19
CA LYS A 104 -4.97 14.56 -0.25
C LYS A 104 -4.76 14.47 -1.75
N ARG A 105 -5.06 15.53 -2.52
CA ARG A 105 -4.79 15.58 -3.96
C ARG A 105 -3.29 15.61 -4.26
N GLY A 106 -2.90 14.96 -5.36
CA GLY A 106 -1.51 14.88 -5.79
C GLY A 106 -0.95 13.46 -5.77
N GLU A 107 0.37 13.35 -5.73
CA GLU A 107 1.08 12.08 -5.87
C GLU A 107 1.20 11.33 -4.55
N TRP A 108 0.75 10.08 -4.56
CA TRP A 108 0.92 9.10 -3.51
C TRP A 108 1.86 8.01 -3.99
N ARG A 109 3.04 7.90 -3.38
CA ARG A 109 4.05 6.91 -3.74
C ARG A 109 4.11 5.81 -2.70
N LEU A 110 3.70 4.62 -3.09
CA LEU A 110 3.64 3.43 -2.28
C LEU A 110 4.86 2.56 -2.58
N ILE A 111 5.68 2.29 -1.57
CA ILE A 111 6.93 1.56 -1.71
C ILE A 111 6.93 0.38 -0.73
N THR A 112 7.35 -0.79 -1.22
CA THR A 112 7.50 -1.99 -0.39
C THR A 112 8.87 -2.61 -0.59
N TRP A 113 9.48 -3.00 0.53
CA TRP A 113 10.70 -3.76 0.58
C TRP A 113 10.46 -5.13 1.23
N LEU A 114 11.18 -6.12 0.77
CA LEU A 114 11.24 -7.46 1.34
C LEU A 114 12.69 -7.73 1.73
N ASP A 115 12.94 -7.94 3.02
CA ASP A 115 14.29 -8.16 3.57
C ASP A 115 15.29 -7.05 3.19
N GLY A 116 14.79 -5.81 3.10
CA GLY A 116 15.57 -4.64 2.69
C GLY A 116 15.71 -4.43 1.17
N ALA A 117 15.30 -5.39 0.33
CA ALA A 117 15.28 -5.23 -1.12
C ALA A 117 13.97 -4.59 -1.59
N LYS A 118 14.04 -3.51 -2.40
CA LYS A 118 12.83 -2.88 -2.95
C LYS A 118 12.16 -3.81 -3.96
N VAL A 119 10.92 -4.22 -3.67
CA VAL A 119 10.16 -5.18 -4.49
C VAL A 119 8.98 -4.55 -5.22
N ALA A 120 8.49 -3.42 -4.73
CA ALA A 120 7.45 -2.62 -5.40
C ALA A 120 7.65 -1.13 -5.12
N ASP A 121 7.34 -0.31 -6.13
CA ASP A 121 7.41 1.14 -6.10
C ASP A 121 6.37 1.64 -7.10
N LYS A 122 5.27 2.19 -6.61
CA LYS A 122 4.13 2.59 -7.43
C LYS A 122 3.63 3.95 -6.99
N THR A 123 3.51 4.86 -7.95
CA THR A 123 2.87 6.16 -7.73
C THR A 123 1.43 6.10 -8.25
N LEU A 124 0.51 6.58 -7.43
CA LEU A 124 -0.90 6.81 -7.73
C LEU A 124 -1.17 8.31 -7.58
N THR A 125 -1.95 8.90 -8.47
CA THR A 125 -2.25 10.34 -8.45
C THR A 125 -3.71 10.54 -8.09
N MET A 126 -3.95 11.28 -7.01
CA MET A 126 -5.28 11.71 -6.62
C MET A 126 -5.69 12.97 -7.39
N ILE A 127 -6.74 12.85 -8.20
CA ILE A 127 -7.28 13.90 -9.07
C ILE A 127 -8.61 14.47 -8.55
#